data_AF-A0A520QMH3-F1
#
_entry.id   AF-A0A520QMH3-F1
#
_cell.length_a   1.000
_cell.length_b   1.000
_cell.length_c   1.000
_cell.angle_alpha   90.00
_cell.angle_beta   90.00
_cell.angle_gamma   90.00
#
_symmetry.space_group_name_H-M   'P 1'
#
loop_
_entity.id
_entity.type
_entity.pdbx_description
1 polymer ?
#
loop_
_entity_poly.entity_id
_entity_poly.type
_entity_poly.pdbx_seq_one_letter_code
_entity_poly.pdbx_strand_id
1 'polypeptide(L)' 'IDPCIRFAGEVGEQATMFFPDPSGNFLEFKSFKDPSQLFAKDLKS' A
#
# COMPACT_ATOMS: atom_id res chain seq x y z
N ILE A 1 13.28 -3.11 -2.67
CA ILE A 1 11.95 -3.75 -2.76
C ILE A 1 11.32 -3.21 -4.01
N ASP A 2 11.00 -4.08 -4.96
CA ASP A 2 10.37 -3.65 -6.21
C ASP A 2 8.90 -3.31 -5.99
N PRO A 3 8.32 -2.44 -6.82
CA PRO A 3 6.89 -2.14 -6.77
C PRO A 3 6.06 -3.42 -6.83
N CYS A 4 5.14 -3.60 -5.87
CA CYS A 4 4.31 -4.81 -5.82
C CYS A 4 2.93 -4.54 -5.22
N ILE A 5 1.98 -5.42 -5.58
CA ILE A 5 0.64 -5.46 -5.00
C ILE A 5 0.64 -6.46 -3.85
N ARG A 6 0.06 -6.07 -2.71
CA ARG A 6 -0.21 -6.94 -1.56
C ARG A 6 -1.71 -7.14 -1.42
N PHE A 7 -2.12 -8.33 -0.98
CA PHE A 7 -3.54 -8.70 -0.79
C PHE A 7 -4.39 -8.52 -2.06
N ALA A 8 -3.85 -8.93 -3.21
CA ALA A 8 -4.54 -8.79 -4.49
C ALA A 8 -5.92 -9.49 -4.46
N GLY A 9 -6.97 -8.74 -4.72
CA GLY A 9 -8.37 -9.17 -4.69
C GLY A 9 -9.01 -9.23 -3.30
N GLU A 10 -8.26 -8.94 -2.23
CA GLU A 10 -8.75 -8.99 -0.85
C GLU A 10 -9.00 -7.59 -0.27
N VAL A 11 -9.70 -7.53 0.86
CA VAL A 11 -9.86 -6.29 1.63
C VAL A 11 -8.47 -5.87 2.13
N GLY A 12 -8.08 -4.64 1.81
CA GLY A 12 -6.74 -4.12 2.09
C GLY A 12 -5.76 -4.27 0.91
N GLU A 13 -6.24 -4.56 -0.30
CA GLU A 13 -5.42 -4.52 -1.53
C GLU A 13 -4.70 -3.17 -1.64
N GLN A 14 -3.37 -3.23 -1.65
CA GLN A 14 -2.53 -2.03 -1.74
C GLN A 14 -1.32 -2.25 -2.63
N ALA A 15 -0.94 -1.20 -3.36
CA ALA A 15 0.35 -1.13 -4.04
C ALA A 15 1.38 -0.48 -3.11
N THR A 16 2.60 -1.01 -3.09
CA THR A 16 3.74 -0.43 -2.38
C THR A 16 4.89 -0.22 -3.34
N MET A 17 5.58 0.92 -3.25
CA MET A 17 6.80 1.20 -4.01
C MET A 17 7.76 2.11 -3.23
N PHE A 18 9.03 2.11 -3.63
CA PHE A 18 10.08 2.88 -2.99
C PHE A 18 10.77 3.81 -4.00
N PHE A 19 11.05 5.05 -3.58
CA PHE A 19 11.83 6.01 -4.37
C PHE A 19 12.98 6.59 -3.54
N PRO A 20 14.21 6.65 -4.08
CA PRO A 20 15.28 7.40 -3.45
C PRO A 20 15.04 8.91 -3.60
N ASP A 21 15.17 9.66 -2.51
CA ASP A 21 15.23 11.11 -2.54
C ASP A 21 16.68 11.61 -2.76
N PRO A 22 16.90 12.90 -3.09
CA PRO A 22 18.25 13.46 -3.25
C PRO A 22 19.14 13.40 -2.00
N SER A 23 18.54 13.16 -0.82
CA SER A 23 19.26 13.04 0.46
C SER A 23 19.70 11.61 0.75
N GLY A 24 19.35 10.65 -0.12
CA GLY A 24 19.65 9.22 0.05
C GLY A 24 18.66 8.45 0.91
N ASN A 25 17.50 9.02 1.24
CA ASN A 25 16.42 8.30 1.92
C ASN A 25 15.56 7.54 0.91
N PHE A 26 14.98 6.42 1.35
CA PHE A 26 13.98 5.70 0.55
C PHE A 26 12.58 6.07 1.04
N LEU A 27 11.85 6.82 0.22
CA LEU A 27 10.46 7.16 0.44
C LEU A 27 9.58 5.97 0.05
N GLU A 28 8.76 5.49 0.97
CA GLU A 28 7.75 4.47 0.70
C GLU A 28 6.43 5.13 0.33
N PHE A 29 5.86 4.72 -0.80
CA PHE A 29 4.52 5.10 -1.22
C PHE A 29 3.60 3.89 -1.11
N LYS A 30 2.42 4.12 -0.53
CA LYS A 30 1.35 3.14 -0.44
C LYS A 30 0.08 3.72 -1.04
N SER A 31 -0.60 2.94 -1.86
CA SER A 31 -1.90 3.32 -2.42
C SER A 31 -2.89 2.18 -2.27
N PHE A 32 -4.12 2.52 -1.91
CA PHE A 32 -5.24 1.60 -1.90
C PHE A 32 -6.05 1.81 -3.18
N LYS A 33 -6.52 0.71 -3.78
CA LYS A 33 -7.36 0.78 -4.98
C LYS A 33 -8.73 1.38 -4.69
N ASP A 34 -9.25 1.13 -3.49
CA ASP A 34 -10.51 1.65 -3.01
C ASP A 34 -10.27 2.48 -1.72
N PRO A 35 -10.51 3.80 -1.74
CA PRO A 35 -10.33 4.68 -0.58
C PRO A 35 -11.17 4.26 0.65
N SER A 36 -12.30 3.57 0.44
CA SER A 36 -13.12 3.09 1.56
C SER A 36 -12.38 2.05 2.42
N GLN A 37 -11.39 1.37 1.85
CA GLN A 37 -10.58 0.37 2.53
C GLN A 37 -9.51 0.99 3.45
N LEU A 38 -9.25 2.29 3.34
CA LEU A 38 -8.23 2.99 4.15
C LEU A 38 -8.54 2.94 5.66
N PHE A 39 -9.83 2.89 6.01
CA PHE A 39 -10.32 2.82 7.38
C PHE A 39 -11.30 1.66 7.60
N ALA A 40 -11.31 0.69 6.69
CA ALA A 40 -12.13 -0.50 6.86
C ALA A 40 -11.67 -1.22 8.13
N LYS A 41 -12.59 -1.43 9.07
CA LYS A 41 -12.35 -2.32 10.20
C LYS A 41 -12.39 -3.75 9.67
N ASP A 42 -11.53 -4.61 10.19
CA ASP A 42 -11.52 -6.03 9.85
C ASP A 42 -12.93 -6.62 10.07
N LEU A 43 -13.67 -6.80 8.97
CA LEU A 43 -15.05 -7.29 8.98
C LEU A 43 -15.03 -8.82 8.96
N LYS A 44 -14.44 -9.43 9.99
CA LYS A 44 -14.74 -10.80 10.43
C LYS A 44 -14.53 -10.93 11.94
N SER A 45 -15.64 -10.92 12.69
CA SER A 45 -15.76 -11.62 13.97
C SER A 45 -16.87 -12.65 13.87
#